data_AF-A0A1Z1W535-F1
#
_entry.id   AF-A0A1Z1W535-F1
#
_cell.length_a   1.000
_cell.length_b   1.000
_cell.length_c   1.000
_cell.angle_alpha   90.00
_cell.angle_beta   90.00
_cell.angle_gamma   90.00
#
_symmetry.space_group_name_H-M   'P 1'
#
loop_
_entity.id
_entity.type
_entity.pdbx_description
1 polymer ?
#
loop_
_entity_poly.entity_id
_entity_poly.type
_entity_poly.pdbx_seq_one_letter_code
_entity_poly.pdbx_strand_id
1 'polypeptide(L)'
;MPVPFLTGVDLSGQRAQNAADPSSASDLATKSYVDNLLNGLRWKAPVRVATTANGTLASAFANGSTVDGVTLATGDRILLKNQTAGEENGIRIVAASGAPARAADADTAAELLGAAVMVLEGTANADKAYTLTTDSITLDTTALTWTQFGGGQAYTADGQGLELSGTQFALELDGSTLQKSASGVRIGSAAAGAGLTESSGVLAVGQGTGITVATNTVAVDTSVVTRHASASIGNGSATSIGVTHNLGTKDVSVTVRRASDDVAVYTDWVATDTNTVTLTFVTAPTTNQFRVTVQG
;
A
#
# COMPACT_ATOMS: atom_id res chain seq x y z
N MET A 1 -0.15 -9.76 68.04
CA MET A 1 0.35 -10.67 66.99
C MET A 1 -0.84 -11.39 66.38
N PRO A 2 -0.97 -11.47 65.05
CA PRO A 2 -1.93 -12.37 64.42
C PRO A 2 -1.61 -13.81 64.85
N VAL A 3 -2.61 -14.59 65.22
CA VAL A 3 -2.42 -15.99 65.60
C VAL A 3 -2.42 -16.81 64.31
N PRO A 4 -1.31 -17.46 63.91
CA PRO A 4 -1.30 -18.27 62.71
C PRO A 4 -2.16 -19.52 62.92
N PHE A 5 -3.03 -19.84 61.96
CA PHE A 5 -3.68 -21.14 61.91
C PHE A 5 -2.61 -22.19 61.57
N LEU A 6 -2.37 -23.15 62.48
CA LEU A 6 -1.20 -24.02 62.46
C LEU A 6 -1.17 -25.03 61.29
N THR A 7 -2.30 -25.33 60.65
CA THR A 7 -2.38 -26.17 59.43
C THR A 7 -3.70 -25.93 58.68
N GLY A 8 -3.68 -25.11 57.62
CA GLY A 8 -4.82 -24.93 56.70
C GLY A 8 -6.09 -24.30 57.30
N VAL A 9 -6.98 -23.81 56.44
CA VAL A 9 -8.33 -23.35 56.82
C VAL A 9 -9.32 -24.01 55.85
N ASP A 10 -10.16 -24.90 56.36
CA ASP A 10 -11.32 -25.43 55.62
C ASP A 10 -12.54 -24.54 55.93
N LEU A 11 -13.09 -23.89 54.89
CA LEU A 11 -14.22 -22.99 55.05
C LEU A 11 -15.57 -23.71 55.07
N SER A 12 -15.66 -24.99 54.68
CA SER A 12 -16.89 -25.80 54.76
C SER A 12 -18.15 -25.08 54.28
N GLY A 13 -18.05 -24.39 53.13
CA GLY A 13 -19.15 -23.63 52.52
C GLY A 13 -19.37 -22.21 53.08
N GLN A 14 -18.52 -21.73 53.99
CA GLN A 14 -18.57 -20.38 54.54
C GLN A 14 -17.83 -19.36 53.66
N ARG A 15 -18.18 -18.07 53.82
CA ARG A 15 -17.56 -16.95 53.09
C ARG A 15 -16.40 -16.37 53.88
N ALA A 16 -15.24 -16.19 53.23
CA ALA A 16 -14.15 -15.37 53.75
C ALA A 16 -14.36 -13.90 53.35
N GLN A 17 -14.39 -12.99 54.33
CA GLN A 17 -14.58 -11.54 54.12
C GLN A 17 -13.32 -10.78 54.56
N ASN A 18 -13.08 -9.60 53.97
CA ASN A 18 -11.94 -8.71 54.29
C ASN A 18 -10.55 -9.34 54.09
N ALA A 19 -10.40 -10.29 53.17
CA ALA A 19 -9.09 -10.80 52.77
C ALA A 19 -8.32 -9.73 51.98
N ALA A 20 -7.01 -9.64 52.22
CA ALA A 20 -6.11 -8.81 51.43
C ALA A 20 -5.88 -9.43 50.04
N ASP A 21 -5.33 -8.65 49.12
CA ASP A 21 -4.97 -9.15 47.80
C ASP A 21 -3.86 -10.23 47.89
N PRO A 22 -3.94 -11.30 47.09
CA PRO A 22 -2.94 -12.36 47.08
C PRO A 22 -1.58 -11.84 46.58
N SER A 23 -0.50 -12.30 47.21
CA SER A 23 0.88 -11.90 46.96
C SER A 23 1.82 -13.07 46.66
N SER A 24 1.42 -14.29 47.03
CA SER A 24 2.13 -15.55 46.76
C SER A 24 1.27 -16.51 45.93
N ALA A 25 1.91 -17.44 45.21
CA ALA A 25 1.21 -18.38 44.31
C ALA A 25 0.21 -19.33 44.98
N SER A 26 0.30 -19.49 46.31
CA SER A 26 -0.58 -20.33 47.11
C SER A 26 -1.69 -19.57 47.85
N ASP A 27 -1.79 -18.25 47.66
CA ASP A 27 -2.77 -17.42 48.34
C ASP A 27 -4.18 -17.63 47.75
N LEU A 28 -5.20 -17.52 48.60
CA LEU A 28 -6.59 -17.44 48.15
C LEU A 28 -6.82 -16.10 47.45
N ALA A 29 -7.36 -16.12 46.23
CA ALA A 29 -7.70 -14.90 45.51
C ALA A 29 -9.10 -14.40 45.89
N THR A 30 -9.23 -13.11 46.20
CA THR A 30 -10.55 -12.49 46.37
C THR A 30 -11.26 -12.42 45.01
N LYS A 31 -12.60 -12.52 45.01
CA LYS A 31 -13.37 -12.31 43.78
C LYS A 31 -13.07 -10.94 43.16
N SER A 32 -12.93 -9.90 43.98
CA SER A 32 -12.54 -8.55 43.54
C SER A 32 -11.17 -8.54 42.84
N TYR A 33 -10.16 -9.23 43.40
CA TYR A 33 -8.84 -9.36 42.78
C TYR A 33 -8.92 -10.09 41.43
N VAL A 34 -9.66 -11.20 41.34
CA VAL A 34 -9.84 -11.93 40.07
C VAL A 34 -10.60 -11.08 39.05
N ASP A 35 -11.68 -10.42 39.47
CA ASP A 35 -12.47 -9.53 38.60
C ASP A 35 -11.63 -8.32 38.13
N ASN A 36 -10.76 -7.79 39.00
CA ASN A 36 -9.84 -6.70 38.67
C ASN A 36 -8.63 -7.15 37.82
N LEU A 37 -8.20 -8.42 37.93
CA LEU A 37 -7.18 -8.98 37.05
C LEU A 37 -7.74 -9.21 35.63
N LEU A 38 -9.05 -9.44 35.53
CA LEU A 38 -9.81 -9.41 34.28
C LEU A 38 -10.10 -7.97 33.79
N ASN A 39 -9.72 -6.90 34.52
CA ASN A 39 -10.16 -5.53 34.19
C ASN A 39 -9.70 -5.08 32.81
N GLY A 40 -10.72 -4.90 31.99
CA GLY A 40 -10.68 -4.52 30.59
C GLY A 40 -11.80 -5.24 29.84
N LEU A 41 -12.08 -6.49 30.21
CA LEU A 41 -13.02 -7.37 29.51
C LEU A 41 -13.98 -8.06 30.47
N ARG A 42 -15.26 -7.65 30.43
CA ARG A 42 -16.37 -8.23 31.18
C ARG A 42 -17.12 -9.22 30.30
N TRP A 43 -16.69 -10.48 30.36
CA TRP A 43 -17.26 -11.56 29.55
C TRP A 43 -18.75 -11.75 29.78
N LYS A 44 -19.50 -11.83 28.68
CA LYS A 44 -20.93 -12.14 28.60
C LYS A 44 -21.14 -13.57 28.13
N ALA A 45 -22.36 -14.08 28.29
CA ALA A 45 -22.71 -15.35 27.68
C ALA A 45 -22.47 -15.28 26.16
N PRO A 46 -21.88 -16.34 25.55
CA PRO A 46 -21.49 -16.32 24.14
C PRO A 46 -22.71 -16.10 23.25
N VAL A 47 -22.50 -15.43 22.13
CA VAL A 47 -23.53 -15.27 21.10
C VAL A 47 -23.39 -16.40 20.09
N ARG A 48 -24.51 -16.87 19.56
CA ARG A 48 -24.52 -17.85 18.49
C ARG A 48 -23.91 -17.26 17.22
N VAL A 49 -24.29 -16.04 16.84
CA VAL A 49 -23.81 -15.38 15.62
C VAL A 49 -23.68 -13.87 15.77
N ALA A 50 -22.81 -13.25 14.97
CA ALA A 50 -22.66 -11.80 14.90
C ALA A 50 -22.98 -11.26 13.49
N THR A 51 -23.48 -10.02 13.42
CA THR A 51 -23.83 -9.41 12.13
C THR A 51 -22.61 -9.22 11.23
N THR A 52 -22.81 -9.25 9.90
CA THR A 52 -21.84 -8.84 8.88
C THR A 52 -22.22 -7.55 8.17
N ALA A 53 -23.49 -7.12 8.29
CA ALA A 53 -24.04 -5.95 7.63
C ALA A 53 -25.15 -5.30 8.47
N ASN A 54 -25.56 -4.10 8.08
CA ASN A 54 -26.72 -3.41 8.63
C ASN A 54 -28.03 -4.14 8.27
N GLY A 55 -29.09 -3.94 9.06
CA GLY A 55 -30.40 -4.50 8.76
C GLY A 55 -31.47 -4.02 9.72
N THR A 56 -32.70 -3.85 9.25
CA THR A 56 -33.82 -3.41 10.09
C THR A 56 -34.14 -4.43 11.19
N LEU A 57 -34.16 -4.00 12.46
CA LEU A 57 -34.26 -4.89 13.62
C LEU A 57 -35.41 -5.91 13.55
N ALA A 58 -36.60 -5.46 13.18
CA ALA A 58 -37.80 -6.29 13.18
C ALA A 58 -37.88 -7.31 12.04
N SER A 59 -37.04 -7.20 11.00
CA SER A 59 -37.11 -8.06 9.81
C SER A 59 -35.81 -8.77 9.49
N ALA A 60 -34.65 -8.12 9.67
CA ALA A 60 -33.35 -8.72 9.36
C ALA A 60 -32.86 -9.68 10.45
N PHE A 61 -33.38 -9.55 11.68
CA PHE A 61 -32.96 -10.34 12.85
C PHE A 61 -34.14 -11.02 13.56
N ALA A 62 -35.23 -11.28 12.82
CA ALA A 62 -36.38 -12.03 13.32
C ALA A 62 -36.14 -13.54 13.22
N ASN A 63 -36.93 -14.34 13.95
CA ASN A 63 -36.94 -15.79 13.84
C ASN A 63 -37.05 -16.26 12.36
N GLY A 64 -36.18 -17.17 11.93
CA GLY A 64 -36.07 -17.66 10.55
C GLY A 64 -35.19 -16.80 9.63
N SER A 65 -34.74 -15.62 10.06
CA SER A 65 -33.79 -14.81 9.28
C SER A 65 -32.42 -15.46 9.25
N THR A 66 -31.58 -15.13 8.26
CA THR A 66 -30.21 -15.64 8.18
C THR A 66 -29.20 -14.52 8.44
N VAL A 67 -28.26 -14.76 9.35
CA VAL A 67 -27.16 -13.85 9.67
C VAL A 67 -25.86 -14.63 9.56
N ASP A 68 -24.88 -14.13 8.79
CA ASP A 68 -23.57 -14.76 8.61
C ASP A 68 -23.62 -16.26 8.22
N GLY A 69 -24.64 -16.65 7.45
CA GLY A 69 -24.88 -18.05 7.06
C GLY A 69 -25.61 -18.92 8.09
N VAL A 70 -25.96 -18.36 9.25
CA VAL A 70 -26.71 -19.04 10.32
C VAL A 70 -28.18 -18.62 10.30
N THR A 71 -29.10 -19.58 10.20
CA THR A 71 -30.54 -19.32 10.37
C THR A 71 -30.88 -19.17 11.85
N LEU A 72 -31.50 -18.05 12.20
CA LEU A 72 -31.87 -17.66 13.55
C LEU A 72 -33.13 -18.40 14.01
N ALA A 73 -33.15 -18.82 15.27
CA ALA A 73 -34.30 -19.34 15.99
C ALA A 73 -34.66 -18.44 17.17
N THR A 74 -35.91 -18.50 17.64
CA THR A 74 -36.32 -17.83 18.89
C THR A 74 -35.45 -18.24 20.06
N GLY A 75 -35.00 -17.27 20.85
CA GLY A 75 -34.09 -17.47 21.97
C GLY A 75 -32.61 -17.42 21.58
N ASP A 76 -32.29 -17.43 20.28
CA ASP A 76 -30.91 -17.30 19.84
C ASP A 76 -30.33 -15.96 20.28
N ARG A 77 -29.10 -16.02 20.77
CA ARG A 77 -28.35 -14.88 21.23
C ARG A 77 -27.46 -14.37 20.11
N ILE A 78 -27.62 -13.12 19.72
CA ILE A 78 -26.92 -12.53 18.57
C ILE A 78 -26.18 -11.25 18.98
N LEU A 79 -25.01 -11.01 18.38
CA LEU A 79 -24.32 -9.73 18.50
C LEU A 79 -24.65 -8.86 17.29
N LEU A 80 -25.37 -7.76 17.52
CA LEU A 80 -25.51 -6.69 16.54
C LEU A 80 -24.32 -5.73 16.69
N LYS A 81 -23.48 -5.64 15.65
CA LYS A 81 -22.28 -4.76 15.64
C LYS A 81 -22.18 -3.86 14.40
N ASN A 82 -23.11 -3.99 13.46
CA ASN A 82 -23.07 -3.31 12.15
C ASN A 82 -24.31 -2.46 11.84
N GLN A 83 -25.08 -2.07 12.86
CA GLN A 83 -26.21 -1.15 12.66
C GLN A 83 -25.73 0.24 12.27
N THR A 84 -26.46 0.92 11.39
CA THR A 84 -26.25 2.34 11.06
C THR A 84 -26.63 3.23 12.23
N ALA A 85 -27.75 2.94 12.90
CA ALA A 85 -28.09 3.51 14.19
C ALA A 85 -27.30 2.76 15.27
N GLY A 86 -26.11 3.27 15.59
CA GLY A 86 -25.14 2.55 16.43
C GLY A 86 -25.65 2.24 17.83
N GLU A 87 -26.64 2.96 18.34
CA GLU A 87 -27.31 2.72 19.62
C GLU A 87 -28.09 1.39 19.62
N GLU A 88 -28.47 0.89 18.44
CA GLU A 88 -29.15 -0.39 18.30
C GLU A 88 -28.19 -1.59 18.43
N ASN A 89 -26.88 -1.38 18.29
CA ASN A 89 -25.88 -2.42 18.49
C ASN A 89 -25.93 -2.98 19.93
N GLY A 90 -25.34 -4.16 20.12
CA GLY A 90 -25.31 -4.87 21.40
C GLY A 90 -25.74 -6.32 21.29
N ILE A 91 -25.77 -6.98 22.44
CA ILE A 91 -26.16 -8.38 22.52
C ILE A 91 -27.68 -8.46 22.65
N ARG A 92 -28.32 -9.21 21.75
CA ARG A 92 -29.76 -9.31 21.62
C ARG A 92 -30.23 -10.78 21.66
N ILE A 93 -31.49 -10.99 22.02
CA ILE A 93 -32.18 -12.28 21.98
C ILE A 93 -33.27 -12.23 20.91
N VAL A 94 -33.23 -13.19 19.98
CA VAL A 94 -34.20 -13.32 18.90
C VAL A 94 -35.59 -13.61 19.49
N ALA A 95 -36.55 -12.75 19.20
CA ALA A 95 -37.91 -12.89 19.68
C ALA A 95 -38.70 -13.93 18.86
N ALA A 96 -39.83 -14.40 19.39
CA ALA A 96 -40.78 -15.24 18.65
C ALA A 96 -41.36 -14.51 17.43
N SER A 97 -41.56 -13.20 17.57
CA SER A 97 -42.03 -12.29 16.52
C SER A 97 -41.50 -10.89 16.77
N GLY A 98 -41.18 -10.15 15.69
CA GLY A 98 -40.73 -8.76 15.77
C GLY A 98 -39.23 -8.62 16.04
N ALA A 99 -38.84 -7.46 16.54
CA ALA A 99 -37.44 -7.11 16.80
C ALA A 99 -36.85 -7.93 17.96
N PRO A 100 -35.54 -8.26 17.90
CA PRO A 100 -34.87 -8.94 19.00
C PRO A 100 -34.69 -7.98 20.19
N ALA A 101 -34.92 -8.48 21.40
CA ALA A 101 -34.79 -7.71 22.64
C ALA A 101 -33.33 -7.65 23.09
N ARG A 102 -32.95 -6.67 23.93
CA ARG A 102 -31.63 -6.71 24.60
C ARG A 102 -31.54 -7.94 25.50
N ALA A 103 -30.35 -8.53 25.56
CA ALA A 103 -30.07 -9.61 26.49
C ALA A 103 -30.05 -9.10 27.94
N ALA A 104 -30.56 -9.90 28.87
CA ALA A 104 -30.73 -9.52 30.29
C ALA A 104 -29.42 -9.28 31.07
N ASP A 105 -28.28 -9.69 30.54
CA ASP A 105 -26.93 -9.44 31.09
C ASP A 105 -26.20 -8.31 30.33
N ALA A 106 -26.91 -7.61 29.45
CA ALA A 106 -26.41 -6.53 28.58
C ALA A 106 -27.51 -5.49 28.29
N ASP A 107 -28.40 -5.24 29.26
CA ASP A 107 -29.55 -4.33 29.16
C ASP A 107 -29.41 -3.08 30.05
N THR A 108 -28.23 -2.89 30.67
CA THR A 108 -27.87 -1.65 31.35
C THR A 108 -26.53 -1.08 30.86
N ALA A 109 -26.36 0.24 30.98
CA ALA A 109 -25.09 0.89 30.66
C ALA A 109 -23.91 0.33 31.48
N ALA A 110 -24.15 0.07 32.77
CA ALA A 110 -23.15 -0.48 33.68
C ALA A 110 -22.73 -1.89 33.27
N GLU A 111 -23.61 -2.71 32.70
CA GLU A 111 -23.27 -4.05 32.22
C GLU A 111 -22.53 -4.04 30.89
N LEU A 112 -22.84 -3.09 30.02
CA LEU A 112 -22.22 -2.96 28.70
C LEU A 112 -20.80 -2.41 28.77
N LEU A 113 -20.46 -1.59 29.77
CA LEU A 113 -19.11 -1.04 29.92
C LEU A 113 -18.06 -2.17 29.98
N GLY A 114 -17.15 -2.20 29.00
CA GLY A 114 -16.12 -3.22 28.84
C GLY A 114 -16.66 -4.62 28.51
N ALA A 115 -17.91 -4.76 28.03
CA ALA A 115 -18.50 -6.06 27.73
C ALA A 115 -17.73 -6.80 26.63
N ALA A 116 -17.44 -8.07 26.85
CA ALA A 116 -16.75 -8.94 25.92
C ALA A 116 -17.59 -10.18 25.59
N VAL A 117 -17.57 -10.67 24.36
CA VAL A 117 -18.37 -11.82 23.94
C VAL A 117 -17.66 -12.65 22.88
N MET A 118 -17.78 -13.98 22.99
CA MET A 118 -17.37 -14.92 21.93
C MET A 118 -18.53 -15.22 20.98
N VAL A 119 -18.22 -15.38 19.70
CA VAL A 119 -19.15 -15.79 18.64
C VAL A 119 -18.91 -17.26 18.31
N LEU A 120 -19.96 -18.08 18.35
CA LEU A 120 -19.84 -19.55 18.21
C LEU A 120 -19.96 -20.05 16.76
N GLU A 121 -20.79 -19.41 15.95
CA GLU A 121 -21.12 -19.84 14.58
C GLU A 121 -21.07 -18.64 13.62
N GLY A 122 -20.98 -18.94 12.32
CA GLY A 122 -20.95 -17.95 11.25
C GLY A 122 -19.84 -18.24 10.24
N THR A 123 -19.97 -17.70 9.03
CA THR A 123 -18.93 -17.83 8.00
C THR A 123 -17.78 -16.86 8.27
N ALA A 124 -18.11 -15.60 8.58
CA ALA A 124 -17.13 -14.54 8.77
C ALA A 124 -16.77 -14.31 10.24
N ASN A 125 -17.66 -14.60 11.18
CA ASN A 125 -17.49 -14.26 12.60
C ASN A 125 -17.33 -15.45 13.55
N ALA A 126 -17.40 -16.70 13.08
CA ALA A 126 -17.16 -17.85 13.96
C ALA A 126 -15.80 -17.75 14.66
N ASP A 127 -15.78 -18.20 15.92
CA ASP A 127 -14.62 -18.25 16.80
C ASP A 127 -13.97 -16.88 17.09
N LYS A 128 -14.60 -15.76 16.73
CA LYS A 128 -14.13 -14.41 17.05
C LYS A 128 -14.64 -13.94 18.42
N ALA A 129 -13.86 -13.09 19.06
CA ALA A 129 -14.19 -12.40 20.29
C ALA A 129 -14.25 -10.88 20.06
N TYR A 130 -15.34 -10.27 20.52
CA TYR A 130 -15.60 -8.84 20.40
C TYR A 130 -15.70 -8.18 21.77
N THR A 131 -15.15 -6.98 21.90
CA THR A 131 -15.28 -6.13 23.08
C THR A 131 -15.94 -4.81 22.73
N LEU A 132 -16.79 -4.31 23.63
CA LEU A 132 -17.34 -2.98 23.53
C LEU A 132 -16.28 -1.96 23.98
N THR A 133 -15.96 -0.98 23.11
CA THR A 133 -14.96 0.06 23.37
C THR A 133 -15.58 1.44 23.64
N THR A 134 -16.90 1.52 23.74
CA THR A 134 -17.60 2.76 24.12
C THR A 134 -17.59 2.91 25.64
N ASP A 135 -16.96 3.97 26.18
CA ASP A 135 -16.78 4.14 27.63
C ASP A 135 -17.91 4.93 28.34
N SER A 136 -18.57 5.86 27.63
CA SER A 136 -19.65 6.71 28.20
C SER A 136 -21.00 6.36 27.58
N ILE A 137 -21.71 5.41 28.20
CA ILE A 137 -22.94 4.83 27.65
C ILE A 137 -24.18 5.40 28.33
N THR A 138 -25.04 6.02 27.54
CA THR A 138 -26.48 6.15 27.82
C THR A 138 -27.20 5.15 26.90
N LEU A 139 -27.86 4.15 27.49
CA LEU A 139 -28.50 3.10 26.72
C LEU A 139 -29.57 3.66 25.78
N ASP A 140 -29.69 3.06 24.60
CA ASP A 140 -30.64 3.46 23.55
C ASP A 140 -30.44 4.91 23.03
N THR A 141 -29.28 5.51 23.29
CA THR A 141 -28.91 6.83 22.76
C THR A 141 -27.47 6.87 22.30
N THR A 142 -26.54 6.34 23.09
CA THR A 142 -25.11 6.30 22.72
C THR A 142 -24.88 5.19 21.69
N ALA A 143 -24.13 5.50 20.62
CA ALA A 143 -23.66 4.50 19.68
C ALA A 143 -22.71 3.49 20.34
N LEU A 144 -23.03 2.19 20.20
CA LEU A 144 -22.29 1.09 20.82
C LEU A 144 -21.33 0.47 19.79
N THR A 145 -20.03 0.71 19.98
CA THR A 145 -18.97 0.24 19.07
C THR A 145 -18.32 -1.03 19.61
N TRP A 146 -18.42 -2.11 18.83
CA TRP A 146 -17.81 -3.41 19.13
C TRP A 146 -16.61 -3.64 18.23
N THR A 147 -15.46 -3.98 18.82
CA THR A 147 -14.20 -4.25 18.11
C THR A 147 -13.77 -5.68 18.36
N GLN A 148 -13.23 -6.34 17.33
CA GLN A 148 -12.64 -7.67 17.48
C GLN A 148 -11.32 -7.52 18.24
N PHE A 149 -11.12 -8.33 19.28
CA PHE A 149 -9.88 -8.32 20.07
C PHE A 149 -9.25 -9.70 20.24
N GLY A 150 -9.94 -10.76 19.84
CA GLY A 150 -9.43 -12.13 19.87
C GLY A 150 -10.16 -13.04 18.88
N GLY A 151 -9.56 -14.19 18.55
CA GLY A 151 -10.14 -15.23 17.69
C GLY A 151 -10.30 -14.87 16.20
N GLY A 152 -10.01 -15.81 15.28
CA GLY A 152 -10.15 -15.66 13.81
C GLY A 152 -9.29 -14.58 13.13
N GLN A 153 -9.01 -14.71 11.83
CA GLN A 153 -8.12 -13.77 11.12
C GLN A 153 -8.69 -12.33 11.15
N ALA A 154 -7.96 -11.43 11.82
CA ALA A 154 -8.25 -9.98 11.89
C ALA A 154 -7.83 -9.24 10.60
N TYR A 155 -7.16 -9.94 9.71
CA TYR A 155 -6.55 -9.40 8.52
C TYR A 155 -7.23 -9.96 7.28
N THR A 156 -7.47 -9.10 6.32
CA THR A 156 -7.88 -9.47 4.97
C THR A 156 -6.90 -8.80 4.02
N ALA A 157 -6.58 -9.48 2.94
CA ALA A 157 -5.86 -8.91 1.81
C ALA A 157 -6.74 -9.16 0.58
N ASP A 158 -6.78 -8.19 -0.33
CA ASP A 158 -7.63 -8.27 -1.52
C ASP A 158 -7.02 -9.11 -2.65
N GLY A 159 -5.77 -9.56 -2.48
CA GLY A 159 -5.04 -10.32 -3.49
C GLY A 159 -4.54 -9.46 -4.65
N GLN A 160 -4.57 -8.12 -4.54
CA GLN A 160 -4.13 -7.20 -5.60
C GLN A 160 -2.81 -6.53 -5.21
N GLY A 161 -1.76 -7.33 -5.11
CA GLY A 161 -0.41 -6.91 -4.74
C GLY A 161 -0.02 -7.29 -3.32
N LEU A 162 -0.99 -7.44 -2.41
CA LEU A 162 -0.80 -8.10 -1.11
C LEU A 162 -1.74 -9.29 -1.00
N GLU A 163 -1.22 -10.41 -0.52
CA GLU A 163 -1.98 -11.61 -0.20
C GLU A 163 -1.77 -11.97 1.28
N LEU A 164 -2.79 -12.56 1.90
CA LEU A 164 -2.71 -13.15 3.23
C LEU A 164 -2.82 -14.67 3.08
N SER A 165 -1.70 -15.38 3.24
CA SER A 165 -1.68 -16.85 3.25
C SER A 165 -1.54 -17.34 4.68
N GLY A 166 -2.63 -17.88 5.24
CA GLY A 166 -2.71 -18.20 6.65
C GLY A 166 -2.52 -16.93 7.48
N THR A 167 -1.45 -16.87 8.29
CA THR A 167 -1.10 -15.73 9.15
C THR A 167 0.00 -14.83 8.57
N GLN A 168 0.48 -15.11 7.36
CA GLN A 168 1.57 -14.36 6.74
C GLN A 168 1.05 -13.44 5.63
N PHE A 169 1.38 -12.16 5.71
CA PHE A 169 1.27 -11.26 4.58
C PHE A 169 2.41 -11.52 3.60
N ALA A 170 2.07 -11.65 2.33
CA ALA A 170 2.99 -11.77 1.22
C ALA A 170 2.62 -10.73 0.15
N LEU A 171 3.56 -10.48 -0.76
CA LEU A 171 3.25 -9.75 -1.99
C LEU A 171 2.69 -10.74 -3.00
N GLU A 172 1.59 -10.36 -3.64
CA GLU A 172 1.11 -11.03 -4.85
C GLU A 172 1.88 -10.46 -6.03
N LEU A 173 2.67 -11.30 -6.70
CA LEU A 173 3.57 -10.89 -7.77
C LEU A 173 3.22 -11.61 -9.07
N ASP A 174 3.18 -10.86 -10.17
CA ASP A 174 2.96 -11.40 -11.52
C ASP A 174 4.16 -12.21 -12.06
N GLY A 175 5.26 -12.25 -11.29
CA GLY A 175 6.51 -12.92 -11.64
C GLY A 175 7.42 -12.16 -12.62
N SER A 176 6.98 -11.04 -13.19
CA SER A 176 7.66 -10.34 -14.28
C SER A 176 8.02 -8.87 -13.98
N THR A 177 7.14 -8.10 -13.35
CA THR A 177 7.33 -6.66 -13.11
C THR A 177 8.05 -6.41 -11.79
N LEU A 178 7.61 -7.07 -10.72
CA LEU A 178 8.21 -7.02 -9.39
C LEU A 178 8.58 -8.43 -8.91
N GLN A 179 9.68 -8.55 -8.18
CA GLN A 179 10.19 -9.82 -7.69
C GLN A 179 10.75 -9.70 -6.27
N LYS A 180 10.75 -10.81 -5.53
CA LYS A 180 11.40 -10.89 -4.20
C LYS A 180 12.88 -11.26 -4.34
N SER A 181 13.72 -10.64 -3.53
CA SER A 181 15.11 -11.01 -3.27
C SER A 181 15.29 -11.33 -1.78
N ALA A 182 16.47 -11.85 -1.42
CA ALA A 182 16.84 -12.01 -0.01
C ALA A 182 16.88 -10.66 0.77
N SER A 183 16.96 -9.53 0.06
CA SER A 183 17.03 -8.18 0.63
C SER A 183 15.71 -7.40 0.54
N GLY A 184 14.62 -7.99 0.02
CA GLY A 184 13.31 -7.34 -0.08
C GLY A 184 12.70 -7.38 -1.48
N VAL A 185 11.93 -6.34 -1.83
CA VAL A 185 11.31 -6.19 -3.16
C VAL A 185 12.30 -5.57 -4.13
N ARG A 186 12.37 -6.10 -5.34
CA ARG A 186 13.12 -5.52 -6.46
C ARG A 186 12.29 -5.47 -7.73
N ILE A 187 12.76 -4.72 -8.71
CA ILE A 187 12.27 -4.79 -10.09
C ILE A 187 12.57 -6.18 -10.67
N GLY A 188 11.63 -6.78 -11.38
CA GLY A 188 11.81 -8.06 -12.06
C GLY A 188 12.73 -7.93 -13.27
N SER A 189 13.52 -8.97 -13.55
CA SER A 189 14.44 -8.96 -14.70
C SER A 189 13.73 -8.84 -16.05
N ALA A 190 12.45 -9.24 -16.12
CA ALA A 190 11.59 -9.08 -17.29
C ALA A 190 10.88 -7.72 -17.37
N ALA A 191 11.01 -6.86 -16.35
CA ALA A 191 10.43 -5.52 -16.38
C ALA A 191 11.16 -4.57 -17.34
N ALA A 192 12.42 -4.87 -17.68
CA ALA A 192 13.18 -4.10 -18.65
C ALA A 192 12.62 -4.33 -20.07
N GLY A 193 12.13 -3.24 -20.68
CA GLY A 193 11.77 -3.23 -22.11
C GLY A 193 12.98 -3.10 -23.02
N ALA A 194 12.75 -3.06 -24.34
CA ALA A 194 13.81 -2.84 -25.31
C ALA A 194 14.55 -1.51 -25.05
N GLY A 195 15.89 -1.55 -25.12
CA GLY A 195 16.74 -0.39 -24.85
C GLY A 195 17.01 -0.12 -23.36
N LEU A 196 16.41 -0.89 -22.45
CA LEU A 196 16.74 -0.91 -21.04
C LEU A 196 17.40 -2.23 -20.64
N THR A 197 18.26 -2.19 -19.64
CA THR A 197 18.91 -3.34 -19.03
C THR A 197 18.67 -3.30 -17.53
N GLU A 198 18.22 -4.41 -16.95
CA GLU A 198 18.20 -4.58 -15.50
C GLU A 198 19.60 -5.03 -15.05
N SER A 199 20.26 -4.21 -14.23
CA SER A 199 21.54 -4.55 -13.64
C SER A 199 21.53 -4.13 -12.17
N SER A 200 21.82 -5.09 -11.29
CA SER A 200 21.90 -4.86 -9.84
C SER A 200 20.63 -4.27 -9.21
N GLY A 201 19.45 -4.64 -9.71
CA GLY A 201 18.16 -4.18 -9.21
C GLY A 201 17.73 -2.80 -9.73
N VAL A 202 18.46 -2.24 -10.70
CA VAL A 202 18.15 -0.94 -11.31
C VAL A 202 17.93 -1.11 -12.81
N LEU A 203 16.90 -0.44 -13.34
CA LEU A 203 16.73 -0.27 -14.77
C LEU A 203 17.70 0.82 -15.27
N ALA A 204 18.64 0.43 -16.12
CA ALA A 204 19.59 1.31 -16.78
C ALA A 204 19.32 1.35 -18.29
N VAL A 205 19.79 2.40 -18.97
CA VAL A 205 19.73 2.46 -20.43
C VAL A 205 20.82 1.54 -21.00
N GLY A 206 20.44 0.66 -21.93
CA GLY A 206 21.38 -0.15 -22.68
C GLY A 206 22.13 0.74 -23.68
N GLN A 207 23.41 1.03 -23.41
CA GLN A 207 24.17 2.03 -24.18
C GLN A 207 24.38 1.67 -25.67
N GLY A 208 24.27 0.39 -26.04
CA GLY A 208 24.52 -0.05 -27.43
C GLY A 208 25.85 0.52 -27.96
N THR A 209 25.86 0.94 -29.23
CA THR A 209 27.01 1.62 -29.85
C THR A 209 26.80 3.11 -30.09
N GLY A 210 25.57 3.64 -30.00
CA GLY A 210 25.28 5.02 -30.46
C GLY A 210 25.21 6.06 -29.35
N ILE A 211 25.17 5.63 -28.09
CA ILE A 211 24.99 6.51 -26.95
C ILE A 211 26.01 6.20 -25.85
N THR A 212 26.31 7.21 -25.05
CA THR A 212 27.05 7.07 -23.80
C THR A 212 26.08 7.27 -22.64
N VAL A 213 26.23 6.45 -21.60
CA VAL A 213 25.41 6.51 -20.39
C VAL A 213 26.35 6.74 -19.21
N ALA A 214 26.12 7.80 -18.47
CA ALA A 214 26.80 8.12 -17.21
C ALA A 214 25.77 8.19 -16.08
N THR A 215 26.23 8.40 -14.84
CA THR A 215 25.36 8.35 -13.64
C THR A 215 24.08 9.17 -13.75
N ASN A 216 24.17 10.37 -14.34
CA ASN A 216 23.05 11.33 -14.40
C ASN A 216 22.75 11.82 -15.83
N THR A 217 23.39 11.24 -16.85
CA THR A 217 23.26 11.73 -18.22
C THR A 217 23.27 10.60 -19.24
N VAL A 218 22.51 10.80 -20.31
CA VAL A 218 22.54 10.00 -21.52
C VAL A 218 22.82 10.96 -22.67
N ALA A 219 23.81 10.65 -23.50
CA ALA A 219 24.22 11.48 -24.63
C ALA A 219 24.53 10.65 -25.85
N VAL A 220 24.54 11.27 -27.03
CA VAL A 220 25.06 10.64 -28.26
C VAL A 220 26.55 10.41 -28.12
N ASP A 221 27.03 9.22 -28.47
CA ASP A 221 28.46 8.96 -28.57
C ASP A 221 28.99 9.54 -29.88
N THR A 222 29.63 10.71 -29.78
CA THR A 222 30.14 11.44 -30.94
C THR A 222 31.43 10.83 -31.52
N SER A 223 31.99 9.79 -30.89
CA SER A 223 33.14 9.06 -31.47
C SER A 223 32.72 8.09 -32.59
N VAL A 224 31.42 7.77 -32.66
CA VAL A 224 30.86 6.75 -33.54
C VAL A 224 29.63 7.25 -34.29
N VAL A 225 28.83 8.14 -33.71
CA VAL A 225 27.67 8.76 -34.38
C VAL A 225 28.07 10.07 -35.02
N THR A 226 28.02 10.12 -36.36
CA THR A 226 28.20 11.35 -37.14
C THR A 226 27.12 12.37 -36.83
N ARG A 227 27.52 13.61 -36.61
CA ARG A 227 26.62 14.75 -36.47
C ARG A 227 26.77 15.67 -37.67
N HIS A 228 25.92 16.68 -37.78
CA HIS A 228 26.07 17.69 -38.82
C HIS A 228 25.91 19.10 -38.26
N ALA A 229 26.60 20.04 -38.89
CA ALA A 229 26.40 21.46 -38.71
C ALA A 229 26.13 22.10 -40.07
N SER A 230 25.45 23.23 -40.11
CA SER A 230 25.16 23.90 -41.38
C SER A 230 25.10 25.41 -41.22
N ALA A 231 25.61 26.12 -42.23
CA ALA A 231 25.67 27.57 -42.24
C ALA A 231 25.38 28.12 -43.64
N SER A 232 24.74 29.29 -43.70
CA SER A 232 24.66 30.07 -44.93
C SER A 232 25.91 30.95 -45.04
N ILE A 233 26.48 31.04 -46.24
CA ILE A 233 27.74 31.75 -46.49
C ILE A 233 27.67 32.66 -47.71
N GLY A 234 28.62 33.59 -47.75
CA GLY A 234 28.72 34.64 -48.74
C GLY A 234 28.47 35.99 -48.10
N ASN A 235 29.33 36.96 -48.41
CA ASN A 235 29.27 38.33 -47.88
C ASN A 235 29.56 39.38 -48.97
N GLY A 236 29.64 38.94 -50.24
CA GLY A 236 29.93 39.78 -51.40
C GLY A 236 31.38 40.27 -51.52
N SER A 237 32.30 39.84 -50.64
CA SER A 237 33.67 40.38 -50.61
C SER A 237 34.76 39.31 -50.42
N ALA A 238 34.55 38.34 -49.53
CA ALA A 238 35.52 37.29 -49.26
C ALA A 238 35.42 36.15 -50.28
N THR A 239 36.56 35.78 -50.87
CA THR A 239 36.72 34.56 -51.69
C THR A 239 37.14 33.36 -50.85
N SER A 240 37.58 33.56 -49.61
CA SER A 240 37.89 32.50 -48.64
C SER A 240 36.99 32.68 -47.42
N ILE A 241 36.14 31.68 -47.14
CA ILE A 241 35.11 31.77 -46.10
C ILE A 241 35.23 30.56 -45.17
N GLY A 242 35.47 30.82 -43.88
CA GLY A 242 35.44 29.81 -42.82
C GLY A 242 34.02 29.46 -42.37
N VAL A 243 33.73 28.18 -42.17
CA VAL A 243 32.49 27.64 -41.61
C VAL A 243 32.82 26.83 -40.37
N THR A 244 32.47 27.37 -39.20
CA THR A 244 32.62 26.69 -37.92
C THR A 244 31.49 25.68 -37.71
N HIS A 245 31.83 24.41 -37.51
CA HIS A 245 30.93 23.28 -37.32
C HIS A 245 30.96 22.67 -35.92
N ASN A 246 32.00 22.92 -35.11
CA ASN A 246 32.12 22.39 -33.74
C ASN A 246 31.92 20.87 -33.62
N LEU A 247 32.36 20.10 -34.62
CA LEU A 247 32.22 18.64 -34.61
C LEU A 247 33.36 17.96 -33.84
N GLY A 248 34.48 18.65 -33.63
CA GLY A 248 35.64 18.12 -32.91
C GLY A 248 36.50 17.16 -33.73
N THR A 249 36.31 17.08 -35.05
CA THR A 249 37.07 16.20 -35.95
C THR A 249 37.39 16.89 -37.28
N LYS A 250 38.48 16.47 -37.93
CA LYS A 250 38.81 16.83 -39.32
C LYS A 250 38.27 15.82 -40.34
N ASP A 251 37.83 14.66 -39.87
CA ASP A 251 37.24 13.62 -40.72
C ASP A 251 35.80 14.00 -41.06
N VAL A 252 35.67 15.01 -41.93
CA VAL A 252 34.39 15.63 -42.27
C VAL A 252 34.09 15.48 -43.77
N SER A 253 32.81 15.43 -44.09
CA SER A 253 32.31 15.62 -45.45
C SER A 253 31.59 16.96 -45.56
N VAL A 254 31.87 17.70 -46.64
CA VAL A 254 31.29 19.02 -46.88
C VAL A 254 30.43 18.96 -48.14
N THR A 255 29.20 19.41 -48.01
CA THR A 255 28.30 19.62 -49.15
C THR A 255 27.94 21.10 -49.22
N VAL A 256 27.91 21.63 -50.44
CA VAL A 256 27.51 23.01 -50.70
C VAL A 256 26.38 22.99 -51.70
N ARG A 257 25.32 23.72 -51.40
CA ARG A 257 24.22 23.95 -52.32
C ARG A 257 23.97 25.45 -52.48
N ARG A 258 23.55 25.87 -53.65
CA ARG A 258 23.08 27.24 -53.86
C ARG A 258 21.77 27.43 -53.11
N ALA A 259 21.69 28.50 -52.31
CA ALA A 259 20.56 28.71 -51.41
C ALA A 259 19.25 29.01 -52.15
N SER A 260 19.32 29.45 -53.41
CA SER A 260 18.16 29.84 -54.21
C SER A 260 17.40 28.67 -54.83
N ASP A 261 18.08 27.56 -55.13
CA ASP A 261 17.52 26.45 -55.92
C ASP A 261 18.02 25.06 -55.48
N ASP A 262 18.78 24.98 -54.39
CA ASP A 262 19.33 23.75 -53.81
C ASP A 262 20.23 22.92 -54.73
N VAL A 263 20.69 23.51 -55.83
CA VAL A 263 21.62 22.85 -56.75
C VAL A 263 22.97 22.68 -56.07
N ALA A 264 23.51 21.45 -56.13
CA ALA A 264 24.84 21.14 -55.62
C ALA A 264 25.92 21.97 -56.33
N VAL A 265 26.84 22.52 -55.54
CA VAL A 265 27.97 23.31 -56.01
C VAL A 265 29.23 22.65 -55.49
N TYR A 266 30.16 22.37 -56.40
CA TYR A 266 31.49 21.91 -56.04
C TYR A 266 32.40 23.11 -55.83
N THR A 267 33.06 23.13 -54.68
CA THR A 267 34.00 24.17 -54.31
C THR A 267 35.14 23.52 -53.55
N ASP A 268 36.33 24.11 -53.65
CA ASP A 268 37.48 23.63 -52.92
C ASP A 268 37.30 23.97 -51.44
N TRP A 269 37.60 23.00 -50.58
CA TRP A 269 37.56 23.21 -49.13
C TRP A 269 38.72 22.50 -48.45
N VAL A 270 39.08 23.01 -47.27
CA VAL A 270 40.10 22.43 -46.39
C VAL A 270 39.55 22.33 -44.98
N ALA A 271 39.76 21.21 -44.29
CA ALA A 271 39.55 21.08 -42.84
C ALA A 271 40.65 21.87 -42.10
N THR A 272 40.41 23.16 -41.92
CA THR A 272 41.35 24.11 -41.34
C THR A 272 41.74 23.69 -39.92
N ASP A 273 40.76 23.37 -39.08
CA ASP A 273 40.93 22.78 -37.75
C ASP A 273 39.83 21.73 -37.48
N THR A 274 39.76 21.17 -36.27
CA THR A 274 38.76 20.15 -35.89
C THR A 274 37.33 20.68 -35.78
N ASN A 275 37.14 21.99 -35.85
CA ASN A 275 35.85 22.67 -35.68
C ASN A 275 35.52 23.60 -36.84
N THR A 276 36.39 23.77 -37.84
CA THR A 276 36.21 24.73 -38.94
C THR A 276 36.72 24.16 -40.26
N VAL A 277 35.90 24.30 -41.31
CA VAL A 277 36.30 24.13 -42.71
C VAL A 277 36.39 25.48 -43.41
N THR A 278 37.31 25.66 -44.35
CA THR A 278 37.40 26.89 -45.15
C THR A 278 37.12 26.57 -46.60
N LEU A 279 36.15 27.26 -47.21
CA LEU A 279 35.77 27.13 -48.61
C LEU A 279 36.41 28.25 -49.43
N THR A 280 36.92 27.92 -50.61
CA THR A 280 37.59 28.86 -51.52
C THR A 280 36.82 29.01 -52.82
N PHE A 281 36.50 30.25 -53.19
CA PHE A 281 35.73 30.58 -54.39
C PHE A 281 36.55 31.42 -55.35
N VAL A 282 36.38 31.17 -56.65
CA VAL A 282 36.99 31.99 -57.72
C VAL A 282 36.40 33.42 -57.75
N THR A 283 35.14 33.58 -57.32
CA THR A 283 34.45 34.87 -57.18
C THR A 283 33.77 34.93 -55.84
N ALA A 284 33.87 36.07 -55.15
CA ALA A 284 33.28 36.26 -53.83
C ALA A 284 31.76 36.00 -53.89
N PRO A 285 31.23 35.02 -53.14
CA PRO A 285 29.81 34.74 -53.15
C PRO A 285 29.01 35.92 -52.61
N THR A 286 27.86 36.21 -53.21
CA THR A 286 26.94 37.24 -52.69
C THR A 286 26.38 36.84 -51.32
N THR A 287 25.79 37.79 -50.60
CA THR A 287 25.30 37.56 -49.23
C THR A 287 24.40 36.31 -49.15
N ASN A 288 24.80 35.32 -48.34
CA ASN A 288 24.10 34.06 -48.14
C ASN A 288 23.81 33.24 -49.41
N GLN A 289 24.62 33.38 -50.46
CA GLN A 289 24.42 32.70 -51.75
C GLN A 289 24.42 31.17 -51.63
N PHE A 290 25.19 30.61 -50.68
CA PHE A 290 25.35 29.17 -50.53
C PHE A 290 24.96 28.69 -49.12
N ARG A 291 24.42 27.48 -49.04
CA ARG A 291 24.25 26.72 -47.80
C ARG A 291 25.29 25.60 -47.75
N VAL A 292 26.08 25.59 -46.70
CA VAL A 292 27.09 24.56 -46.43
C VAL A 292 26.56 23.64 -45.35
N THR A 293 26.69 22.32 -45.56
CA THR A 293 26.48 21.30 -44.53
C THR A 293 27.77 20.52 -44.36
N VAL A 294 28.27 20.49 -43.13
CA VAL A 294 29.45 19.73 -42.71
C VAL A 294 28.96 18.56 -41.87
N GLN A 295 29.35 17.33 -42.20
CA GLN A 295 29.03 16.12 -41.44
C GLN A 295 30.32 15.45 -40.97
N GLY A 296 30.33 14.95 -39.73
CA GLY A 296 31.48 14.31 -39.09
C GLY A 296 31.24 14.02 -37.62
#